data_AF-A0A560LNW2-F1
#
_entry.id   AF-A0A560LNW2-F1
#
_cell.length_a   1.000
_cell.length_b   1.000
_cell.length_c   1.000
_cell.angle_alpha   90.00
_cell.angle_beta   90.00
_cell.angle_gamma   90.00
#
_symmetry.space_group_name_H-M   'P 1'
#
loop_
_entity.id
_entity.type
_entity.pdbx_description
1 polymer ?
#
loop_
_entity_poly.entity_id
_entity_poly.type
_entity_poly.pdbx_seq_one_letter_code
_entity_poly.pdbx_strand_id
1 'polypeptide(L)'
;MKLKVLYALLLVSVCAVFLIPFAQFKWNPPTELTDAVHSTAERMARLEESERQVGARLASMPGHERRIPDIRGSSIAVALDRHDEGPMGPVSAARIGAHEFLIANYLDIYLFDQERRTAVPLQIDVELRVWNPTAVFYSAFYDRVFIANYSGKDVVVAQLVRDGAVPKLHLTERIVNETAIQGAEGIVVSTGGRFMAIADYEGNALSLFERIDDQWAFRWKREIIGSHGVAIIGDYVFGSGQATVAKFSIESGQEIARISKLGSDPILFATCLNVDESTGELVGSDAVSGIVFTMTKALEVTGKFGANGPSYANFSSPFCAYRDRQGMYVLSTYQDRFVSIGHDSTTSYEFGGAQWRYIDFPLGLQNAANMLHGAAQFDRPSYRMFDKSVRAGYGALYADDGKLLLMPQRQELFDGDSPFYVTSIASNSTWLVIVANSSPRALLYNRKTGELGAVTIGEWDCWAIAAEVLCPSRRYSVDELSAEVNLLEPEQQAAAPGGLTGPAVPILKYWAAWKLTQAPRDLASGN
;
A
#
# COMPACT_ATOMS: atom_id res chain seq x y z
N MET A 1 9.50 -7.69 -34.32
CA MET A 1 8.56 -7.05 -35.28
C MET A 1 7.14 -7.25 -34.73
N LYS A 2 6.41 -6.17 -34.41
CA LYS A 2 5.09 -6.28 -33.74
C LYS A 2 4.04 -6.89 -34.68
N LEU A 3 3.12 -7.69 -34.14
CA LEU A 3 2.06 -8.44 -34.86
C LEU A 3 1.22 -7.56 -35.82
N LYS A 4 1.06 -6.27 -35.52
CA LYS A 4 0.37 -5.29 -36.37
C LYS A 4 1.11 -4.97 -37.68
N VAL A 5 2.44 -4.99 -37.67
CA VAL A 5 3.27 -4.81 -38.88
C VAL A 5 3.22 -6.04 -39.76
N LEU A 6 3.19 -7.23 -39.13
CA LEU A 6 2.99 -8.49 -39.85
C LEU A 6 1.60 -8.51 -40.53
N TYR A 7 0.55 -8.03 -39.85
CA TYR A 7 -0.81 -7.93 -40.41
C TYR A 7 -0.92 -6.91 -41.55
N ALA A 8 -0.28 -5.74 -41.43
CA ALA A 8 -0.28 -4.74 -42.50
C ALA A 8 0.47 -5.25 -43.75
N LEU A 9 1.62 -5.91 -43.57
CA LEU A 9 2.37 -6.53 -44.66
C LEU A 9 1.62 -7.73 -45.26
N LEU A 10 0.89 -8.50 -44.45
CA LEU A 10 0.03 -9.58 -44.94
C LEU A 10 -1.15 -9.02 -45.76
N LEU A 11 -1.79 -7.93 -45.32
CA LEU A 11 -2.91 -7.33 -46.04
C LEU A 11 -2.47 -6.78 -47.42
N VAL A 12 -1.29 -6.13 -47.46
CA VAL A 12 -0.70 -5.63 -48.71
C VAL A 12 -0.32 -6.79 -49.64
N SER A 13 0.20 -7.90 -49.09
CA SER A 13 0.56 -9.08 -49.86
C SER A 13 -0.66 -9.86 -50.37
N VAL A 14 -1.73 -9.96 -49.57
CA VAL A 14 -2.99 -10.64 -49.96
C VAL A 14 -3.73 -9.83 -51.02
N CYS A 15 -3.73 -8.49 -50.95
CA CYS A 15 -4.28 -7.65 -52.01
C CYS A 15 -3.47 -7.74 -53.34
N ALA A 16 -2.16 -7.96 -53.26
CA ALA A 16 -1.31 -8.15 -54.45
C ALA A 16 -1.51 -9.52 -55.12
N VAL A 17 -1.91 -10.55 -54.37
CA VAL A 17 -2.10 -11.92 -54.88
C VAL A 17 -3.50 -12.15 -55.46
N PHE A 18 -4.53 -11.44 -55.00
CA PHE A 18 -5.92 -11.60 -55.49
C PHE A 18 -6.29 -10.73 -56.71
N LEU A 19 -5.40 -9.88 -57.21
CA LEU A 19 -5.65 -8.98 -58.35
C LEU A 19 -4.89 -9.35 -59.64
N ILE A 20 -4.51 -10.62 -59.82
CA ILE A 20 -3.93 -11.12 -61.07
C ILE A 20 -4.79 -12.31 -61.54
N PRO A 21 -5.75 -12.06 -62.46
CA PRO A 21 -5.40 -12.14 -63.87
C PRO A 21 -6.12 -11.06 -64.70
N PHE A 22 -5.54 -9.86 -64.75
CA PHE A 22 -5.72 -8.98 -65.90
C PHE A 22 -4.35 -8.42 -66.28
N ALA A 23 -3.80 -8.97 -67.36
CA ALA A 23 -2.56 -8.52 -67.94
C ALA A 23 -2.74 -7.10 -68.53
N GLN A 24 -1.66 -6.31 -68.41
CA GLN A 24 -1.34 -5.10 -69.18
C GLN A 24 -1.92 -3.74 -68.72
N PHE A 25 -1.84 -3.43 -67.43
CA PHE A 25 -1.72 -2.02 -67.00
C PHE A 25 -0.39 -1.82 -66.28
N LYS A 26 0.53 -1.03 -66.88
CA LYS A 26 1.71 -0.51 -66.18
C LYS A 26 1.21 0.45 -65.11
N TRP A 27 0.94 -0.06 -63.91
CA TRP A 27 0.63 0.77 -62.76
C TRP A 27 1.94 1.37 -62.24
N ASN A 28 2.21 2.62 -62.62
CA ASN A 28 3.17 3.44 -61.90
C ASN A 28 2.44 3.94 -60.64
N PRO A 29 2.79 3.46 -59.43
CA PRO A 29 2.18 4.01 -58.23
C PRO A 29 2.43 5.53 -58.20
N PRO A 30 1.45 6.35 -57.78
CA PRO A 30 1.66 7.78 -57.67
C PRO A 30 2.84 8.03 -56.73
N THR A 31 3.81 8.82 -57.19
CA THR A 31 5.04 9.18 -56.46
C THR A 31 4.74 9.65 -55.03
N GLU A 32 3.60 10.30 -54.83
CA GLU A 32 3.12 10.77 -53.52
C GLU A 32 2.86 9.65 -52.50
N LEU A 33 2.45 8.45 -52.93
CA LEU A 33 2.18 7.33 -52.03
C LEU A 33 3.49 6.68 -51.57
N THR A 34 4.48 6.57 -52.46
CA THR A 34 5.83 6.10 -52.12
C THR A 34 6.55 7.06 -51.18
N ASP A 35 6.40 8.36 -51.39
CA ASP A 35 7.01 9.39 -50.54
C ASP A 35 6.39 9.41 -49.13
N ALA A 36 5.06 9.20 -49.02
CA ALA A 36 4.38 9.11 -47.72
C ALA A 36 4.78 7.85 -46.92
N VAL A 37 4.95 6.71 -47.59
CA VAL A 37 5.42 5.46 -46.95
C VAL A 37 6.87 5.57 -46.51
N HIS A 38 7.76 6.15 -47.34
CA HIS A 38 9.15 6.41 -46.94
C HIS A 38 9.25 7.41 -45.79
N SER A 39 8.48 8.51 -45.82
CA SER A 39 8.45 9.48 -44.72
C SER A 39 8.00 8.86 -43.39
N THR A 40 7.02 7.95 -43.44
CA THR A 40 6.51 7.26 -42.25
C THR A 40 7.54 6.28 -41.69
N ALA A 41 8.21 5.51 -42.56
CA ALA A 41 9.28 4.59 -42.16
C ALA A 41 10.47 5.33 -41.54
N GLU A 42 10.87 6.47 -42.10
CA GLU A 42 11.93 7.32 -41.53
C GLU A 42 11.56 7.89 -40.16
N ARG A 43 10.31 8.35 -39.98
CA ARG A 43 9.83 8.83 -38.68
C ARG A 43 9.84 7.73 -37.63
N MET A 44 9.45 6.51 -38.00
CA MET A 44 9.53 5.36 -37.10
C MET A 44 10.96 4.98 -36.72
N ALA A 45 11.89 4.97 -37.69
CA ALA A 45 13.30 4.70 -37.43
C ALA A 45 13.92 5.74 -36.48
N ARG A 46 13.56 7.03 -36.64
CA ARG A 46 14.01 8.09 -35.72
C ARG A 46 13.42 7.95 -34.32
N LEU A 47 12.17 7.49 -34.19
CA LEU A 47 11.55 7.20 -32.89
C LEU A 47 12.24 6.02 -32.19
N GLU A 48 12.49 4.91 -32.90
CA GLU A 48 13.20 3.76 -32.34
C GLU A 48 14.64 4.10 -31.91
N GLU A 49 15.33 4.93 -32.70
CA GLU A 49 16.66 5.41 -32.35
C GLU A 49 16.63 6.37 -31.15
N SER A 50 15.63 7.24 -31.07
CA SER A 50 15.43 8.12 -29.92
C SER A 50 15.12 7.33 -28.64
N GLU A 51 14.30 6.28 -28.72
CA GLU A 51 14.01 5.38 -27.59
C GLU A 51 15.28 4.65 -27.13
N ARG A 52 16.10 4.15 -28.07
CA ARG A 52 17.42 3.55 -27.74
C ARG A 52 18.34 4.54 -27.04
N GLN A 53 18.43 5.76 -27.54
CA GLN A 53 19.32 6.77 -26.96
C GLN A 53 18.87 7.21 -25.57
N VAL A 54 17.55 7.34 -25.34
CA VAL A 54 16.99 7.60 -24.01
C VAL A 54 17.28 6.42 -23.07
N GLY A 55 17.06 5.18 -23.51
CA GLY A 55 17.36 3.98 -22.72
C GLY A 55 18.85 3.86 -22.36
N ALA A 56 19.75 4.11 -23.32
CA ALA A 56 21.19 4.09 -23.09
C ALA A 56 21.64 5.20 -22.14
N ARG A 57 21.03 6.39 -22.23
CA ARG A 57 21.33 7.53 -21.35
C ARG A 57 20.88 7.26 -19.91
N LEU A 58 19.68 6.70 -19.73
CA LEU A 58 19.17 6.25 -18.43
C LEU A 58 20.07 5.15 -17.83
N ALA A 59 20.58 4.23 -18.65
CA ALA A 59 21.50 3.18 -18.23
C ALA A 59 22.90 3.70 -17.85
N SER A 60 23.31 4.88 -18.33
CA SER A 60 24.64 5.46 -18.06
C SER A 60 24.68 6.47 -16.92
N MET A 61 23.56 6.76 -16.24
CA MET A 61 23.55 7.72 -15.13
C MET A 61 24.18 7.10 -13.86
N PRO A 62 25.22 7.72 -13.28
CA PRO A 62 25.83 7.27 -12.03
C PRO A 62 24.81 7.41 -10.89
N GLY A 63 24.65 6.35 -10.09
CA GLY A 63 23.59 6.24 -9.08
C GLY A 63 22.55 5.17 -9.41
N HIS A 64 22.95 4.10 -10.12
CA HIS A 64 22.11 2.93 -10.35
C HIS A 64 21.52 2.45 -9.02
N GLU A 65 20.25 2.80 -8.80
CA GLU A 65 19.31 2.01 -8.03
C GLU A 65 19.58 0.55 -8.39
N ARG A 66 19.88 -0.27 -7.38
CA ARG A 66 19.93 -1.73 -7.56
C ARG A 66 18.70 -2.09 -8.37
N ARG A 67 18.90 -2.67 -9.56
CA ARG A 67 17.79 -3.15 -10.39
C ARG A 67 16.84 -3.87 -9.46
N ILE A 68 15.61 -3.35 -9.36
CA ILE A 68 14.52 -4.01 -8.66
C ILE A 68 14.56 -5.45 -9.17
N PRO A 69 14.68 -6.46 -8.29
CA PRO A 69 14.77 -7.82 -8.77
C PRO A 69 13.57 -8.10 -9.69
N ASP A 70 13.80 -8.77 -10.81
CA ASP A 70 12.73 -9.23 -11.70
C ASP A 70 12.03 -10.40 -11.00
N ILE A 71 11.28 -10.08 -9.95
CA ILE A 71 10.79 -11.09 -9.01
C ILE A 71 9.51 -11.69 -9.56
N ARG A 72 9.70 -12.76 -10.35
CA ARG A 72 8.76 -13.86 -10.40
C ARG A 72 8.49 -14.28 -8.95
N GLY A 73 7.21 -14.41 -8.61
CA GLY A 73 6.83 -14.82 -7.27
C GLY A 73 5.78 -15.91 -7.28
N SER A 74 5.50 -16.42 -6.09
CA SER A 74 4.43 -17.38 -5.86
C SER A 74 3.58 -16.92 -4.70
N SER A 75 2.26 -16.95 -4.87
CA SER A 75 1.31 -16.82 -3.76
C SER A 75 1.06 -18.19 -3.13
N ILE A 76 1.06 -18.22 -1.79
CA ILE A 76 0.81 -19.40 -0.96
C ILE A 76 -0.31 -19.05 0.01
N ALA A 77 -1.36 -19.88 0.04
CA ALA A 77 -2.41 -19.77 1.05
C ALA A 77 -1.84 -20.09 2.44
N VAL A 78 -2.16 -19.26 3.43
CA VAL A 78 -1.93 -19.57 4.83
C VAL A 78 -3.24 -20.06 5.44
N ALA A 79 -3.21 -21.24 6.05
CA ALA A 79 -4.33 -21.72 6.86
C ALA A 79 -4.39 -20.91 8.15
N LEU A 80 -5.52 -20.26 8.38
CA LEU A 80 -5.74 -19.50 9.60
C LEU A 80 -6.81 -20.13 10.46
N ASP A 81 -6.45 -20.30 11.72
CA ASP A 81 -7.38 -20.74 12.76
C ASP A 81 -8.09 -19.50 13.32
N ARG A 82 -9.01 -18.90 12.54
CA ARG A 82 -9.72 -17.66 12.92
C ARG A 82 -11.02 -17.93 13.67
N HIS A 83 -11.40 -16.98 14.52
CA HIS A 83 -12.74 -16.90 15.11
C HIS A 83 -13.76 -16.14 14.23
N ASP A 84 -13.31 -15.27 13.29
CA ASP A 84 -14.17 -14.43 12.43
C ASP A 84 -13.77 -14.42 10.94
N GLU A 85 -14.68 -14.01 10.03
CA GLU A 85 -14.51 -14.04 8.55
C GLU A 85 -13.76 -12.83 7.93
N GLY A 86 -13.23 -11.90 8.72
CA GLY A 86 -12.49 -10.72 8.19
C GLY A 86 -11.02 -10.98 7.87
N PRO A 87 -10.34 -10.20 6.99
CA PRO A 87 -8.90 -10.28 6.74
C PRO A 87 -8.07 -10.03 8.01
N MET A 88 -6.84 -10.56 8.03
CA MET A 88 -5.92 -10.47 9.17
C MET A 88 -5.49 -9.02 9.35
N GLY A 89 -5.03 -8.36 8.29
CA GLY A 89 -4.49 -7.00 8.37
C GLY A 89 -3.21 -6.94 9.21
N PRO A 90 -2.14 -7.66 8.83
CA PRO A 90 -0.90 -7.70 9.63
C PRO A 90 -0.25 -6.32 9.69
N VAL A 91 0.10 -5.84 10.89
CA VAL A 91 0.69 -4.48 11.08
C VAL A 91 2.06 -4.49 11.72
N SER A 92 2.40 -5.52 12.48
CA SER A 92 3.73 -5.71 13.04
C SER A 92 4.10 -7.17 13.07
N ALA A 93 5.39 -7.48 12.94
CA ALA A 93 5.90 -8.83 13.04
C ALA A 93 7.25 -8.88 13.73
N ALA A 94 7.45 -9.92 14.52
CA ALA A 94 8.73 -10.24 15.17
C ALA A 94 9.11 -11.67 14.85
N ARG A 95 10.33 -11.87 14.36
CA ARG A 95 10.89 -13.22 14.20
C ARG A 95 11.19 -13.82 15.56
N ILE A 96 10.74 -15.05 15.78
CA ILE A 96 11.04 -15.81 17.01
C ILE A 96 11.75 -17.14 16.74
N GLY A 97 11.85 -17.55 15.48
CA GLY A 97 12.52 -18.77 15.05
C GLY A 97 12.91 -18.72 13.58
N ALA A 98 13.47 -19.82 13.06
CA ALA A 98 13.92 -19.88 11.66
C ALA A 98 12.79 -19.59 10.65
N HIS A 99 11.58 -20.11 10.92
CA HIS A 99 10.41 -19.96 10.06
C HIS A 99 9.18 -19.48 10.83
N GLU A 100 9.38 -18.92 12.02
CA GLU A 100 8.31 -18.56 12.94
C GLU A 100 8.32 -17.06 13.24
N PHE A 101 7.13 -16.46 13.14
CA PHE A 101 6.89 -15.05 13.37
C PHE A 101 5.70 -14.87 14.31
N LEU A 102 5.81 -13.90 15.21
CA LEU A 102 4.65 -13.31 15.86
C LEU A 102 4.14 -12.20 14.96
N ILE A 103 2.83 -12.09 14.78
CA ILE A 103 2.21 -11.05 13.97
C ILE A 103 1.06 -10.42 14.75
N ALA A 104 1.06 -9.10 14.90
CA ALA A 104 -0.05 -8.34 15.49
C ALA A 104 -0.94 -7.72 14.40
N ASN A 105 -2.23 -7.56 14.70
CA ASN A 105 -3.22 -7.00 13.78
C ASN A 105 -4.28 -6.10 14.44
N TYR A 106 -3.95 -5.39 15.52
CA TYR A 106 -4.88 -4.62 16.37
C TYR A 106 -5.91 -5.45 17.16
N LEU A 107 -6.21 -6.68 16.78
CA LEU A 107 -7.18 -7.53 17.48
C LEU A 107 -6.50 -8.64 18.27
N ASP A 108 -5.56 -9.33 17.64
CA ASP A 108 -4.90 -10.52 18.16
C ASP A 108 -3.40 -10.49 17.88
N ILE A 109 -2.69 -11.46 18.46
CA ILE A 109 -1.34 -11.84 18.06
C ILE A 109 -1.38 -13.26 17.52
N TYR A 110 -0.82 -13.48 16.35
CA TYR A 110 -0.74 -14.78 15.69
C TYR A 110 0.67 -15.32 15.75
N LEU A 111 0.81 -16.62 15.99
CA LEU A 111 2.02 -17.37 15.67
C LEU A 111 1.92 -17.88 14.23
N PHE A 112 2.68 -17.27 13.34
CA PHE A 112 2.80 -17.67 11.94
C PHE A 112 4.00 -18.57 11.73
N ASP A 113 3.75 -19.79 11.25
CA ASP A 113 4.76 -20.77 10.82
C ASP A 113 4.78 -20.80 9.28
N GLN A 114 5.87 -20.28 8.72
CA GLN A 114 6.08 -20.13 7.28
C GLN A 114 6.22 -21.50 6.57
N GLU A 115 6.80 -22.50 7.24
CA GLU A 115 7.01 -23.83 6.69
C GLU A 115 5.69 -24.61 6.65
N ARG A 116 4.96 -24.59 7.76
CA ARG A 116 3.63 -25.23 7.88
C ARG A 116 2.53 -24.47 7.17
N ARG A 117 2.76 -23.18 6.86
CA ARG A 117 1.79 -22.27 6.24
C ARG A 117 0.53 -22.14 7.08
N THR A 118 0.73 -22.02 8.39
CA THR A 118 -0.35 -21.88 9.37
C THR A 118 -0.10 -20.64 10.21
N ALA A 119 -1.14 -19.86 10.49
CA ALA A 119 -1.10 -18.88 11.56
C ALA A 119 -2.22 -19.13 12.57
N VAL A 120 -1.84 -19.22 13.84
CA VAL A 120 -2.73 -19.57 14.96
C VAL A 120 -2.77 -18.39 15.93
N PRO A 121 -3.96 -17.92 16.34
CA PRO A 121 -4.07 -16.85 17.33
C PRO A 121 -3.55 -17.34 18.68
N LEU A 122 -2.78 -16.50 19.34
CA LEU A 122 -2.25 -16.75 20.67
C LEU A 122 -3.19 -16.17 21.72
N GLN A 123 -3.64 -17.02 22.62
CA GLN A 123 -4.36 -16.56 23.81
C GLN A 123 -3.37 -16.04 24.85
N ILE A 124 -3.68 -14.88 25.43
CA ILE A 124 -3.06 -14.46 26.67
C ILE A 124 -3.76 -15.15 27.85
N ASP A 125 -3.00 -15.62 28.81
CA ASP A 125 -3.51 -16.44 29.92
C ASP A 125 -4.23 -15.66 31.03
N VAL A 126 -4.23 -14.34 30.93
CA VAL A 126 -4.97 -13.43 31.80
C VAL A 126 -5.86 -12.51 30.97
N GLU A 127 -7.02 -12.18 31.51
CA GLU A 127 -7.92 -11.23 30.86
C GLU A 127 -7.37 -9.80 30.99
N LEU A 128 -7.13 -9.16 29.84
CA LEU A 128 -6.77 -7.75 29.77
C LEU A 128 -8.03 -6.94 29.45
N ARG A 129 -8.36 -5.98 30.32
CA ARG A 129 -9.56 -5.13 30.17
C ARG A 129 -9.64 -4.42 28.82
N VAL A 130 -8.48 -4.01 28.30
CA VAL A 130 -8.35 -3.38 26.99
C VAL A 130 -7.18 -4.03 26.27
N TRP A 131 -7.47 -4.61 25.12
CA TRP A 131 -6.52 -5.34 24.30
C TRP A 131 -6.59 -4.84 22.86
N ASN A 132 -5.50 -4.26 22.40
CA ASN A 132 -5.36 -3.71 21.06
C ASN A 132 -3.87 -3.76 20.66
N PRO A 133 -3.33 -4.95 20.33
CA PRO A 133 -1.90 -5.13 20.06
C PRO A 133 -1.51 -4.54 18.71
N THR A 134 -0.52 -3.65 18.70
CA THR A 134 -0.09 -2.90 17.50
C THR A 134 1.32 -3.24 17.06
N ALA A 135 2.23 -3.46 18.01
CA ALA A 135 3.57 -3.94 17.75
C ALA A 135 3.96 -5.11 18.63
N VAL A 136 4.75 -6.02 18.05
CA VAL A 136 5.41 -7.12 18.75
C VAL A 136 6.91 -7.01 18.55
N PHE A 137 7.66 -7.21 19.63
CA PHE A 137 9.11 -7.33 19.60
C PHE A 137 9.53 -8.51 20.47
N TYR A 138 10.37 -9.39 19.92
CA TYR A 138 10.92 -10.51 20.68
C TYR A 138 12.35 -10.20 21.13
N SER A 139 12.57 -10.21 22.44
CA SER A 139 13.90 -10.06 23.03
C SER A 139 14.49 -11.42 23.37
N ALA A 140 15.50 -11.84 22.61
CA ALA A 140 16.26 -13.05 22.94
C ALA A 140 17.03 -12.94 24.26
N PHE A 141 17.36 -11.71 24.71
CA PHE A 141 18.03 -11.48 26.00
C PHE A 141 17.12 -11.84 27.17
N TYR A 142 15.85 -11.44 27.10
CA TYR A 142 14.87 -11.74 28.14
C TYR A 142 14.12 -13.06 27.92
N ASP A 143 14.19 -13.63 26.70
CA ASP A 143 13.29 -14.70 26.25
C ASP A 143 11.82 -14.30 26.44
N ARG A 144 11.48 -13.08 26.00
CA ARG A 144 10.16 -12.46 26.18
C ARG A 144 9.68 -11.73 24.94
N VAL A 145 8.37 -11.69 24.78
CA VAL A 145 7.65 -10.88 23.80
C VAL A 145 7.20 -9.60 24.48
N PHE A 146 7.56 -8.47 23.89
CA PHE A 146 7.11 -7.13 24.27
C PHE A 146 6.05 -6.70 23.26
N ILE A 147 4.90 -6.26 23.78
CA ILE A 147 3.71 -5.99 22.99
C ILE A 147 3.27 -4.57 23.28
N ALA A 148 3.27 -3.71 22.27
CA ALA A 148 2.63 -2.40 22.35
C ALA A 148 1.11 -2.59 22.32
N ASN A 149 0.42 -2.12 23.36
CA ASN A 149 -1.03 -2.23 23.49
C ASN A 149 -1.65 -0.83 23.44
N TYR A 150 -2.10 -0.43 22.25
CA TYR A 150 -2.44 0.95 21.92
C TYR A 150 -3.55 1.50 22.82
N SER A 151 -4.74 0.92 22.77
CA SER A 151 -5.87 1.36 23.58
C SER A 151 -5.69 1.07 25.08
N GLY A 152 -4.87 0.07 25.42
CA GLY A 152 -4.53 -0.24 26.81
C GLY A 152 -3.56 0.76 27.45
N LYS A 153 -2.88 1.57 26.63
CA LYS A 153 -1.88 2.57 27.05
C LYS A 153 -0.75 1.97 27.89
N ASP A 154 -0.34 0.77 27.52
CA ASP A 154 0.71 0.03 28.21
C ASP A 154 1.56 -0.81 27.25
N VAL A 155 2.64 -1.36 27.80
CA VAL A 155 3.39 -2.45 27.18
C VAL A 155 3.12 -3.71 27.96
N VAL A 156 2.67 -4.74 27.26
CA VAL A 156 2.47 -6.08 27.79
C VAL A 156 3.73 -6.89 27.51
N VAL A 157 4.32 -7.48 28.55
CA VAL A 157 5.47 -8.37 28.41
C VAL A 157 5.05 -9.78 28.76
N ALA A 158 5.24 -10.71 27.85
CA ALA A 158 4.79 -12.08 27.99
C ALA A 158 5.88 -13.10 27.60
N GLN A 159 5.76 -14.30 28.15
CA GLN A 159 6.53 -15.47 27.72
C GLN A 159 5.67 -16.32 26.78
N LEU A 160 6.23 -16.75 25.65
CA LEU A 160 5.57 -17.72 24.78
C LEU A 160 5.68 -19.12 25.39
N VAL A 161 4.56 -19.70 25.80
CA VAL A 161 4.47 -21.05 26.36
C VAL A 161 3.92 -21.99 25.31
N ARG A 162 4.63 -23.11 25.08
CA ARG A 162 4.28 -24.14 24.08
C ARG A 162 3.85 -25.47 24.70
N ASP A 163 3.65 -25.48 26.01
CA ASP A 163 3.27 -26.67 26.76
C ASP A 163 1.76 -26.92 26.58
N GLY A 164 1.39 -27.63 25.51
CA GLY A 164 -0.01 -27.98 25.23
C GLY A 164 -0.31 -28.13 23.74
N ALA A 165 -1.59 -28.30 23.42
CA ALA A 165 -2.05 -28.41 22.03
C ALA A 165 -2.05 -27.05 21.30
N VAL A 166 -2.20 -25.94 22.03
CA VAL A 166 -2.27 -24.57 21.48
C VAL A 166 -1.27 -23.68 22.23
N PRO A 167 -0.35 -22.99 21.51
CA PRO A 167 0.60 -22.08 22.13
C PRO A 167 -0.10 -20.85 22.74
N LYS A 168 0.46 -20.31 23.83
CA LYS A 168 -0.13 -19.20 24.59
C LYS A 168 0.90 -18.18 25.04
N LEU A 169 0.45 -16.97 25.33
CA LEU A 169 1.25 -15.92 25.94
C LEU A 169 0.97 -15.89 27.45
N HIS A 170 1.99 -16.21 28.26
CA HIS A 170 1.94 -16.06 29.71
C HIS A 170 2.35 -14.66 30.10
N LEU A 171 1.45 -13.86 30.70
CA LEU A 171 1.78 -12.49 31.12
C LEU A 171 2.86 -12.51 32.23
N THR A 172 3.95 -11.78 32.03
CA THR A 172 5.04 -11.67 33.02
C THR A 172 5.19 -10.28 33.61
N GLU A 173 4.91 -9.23 32.84
CA GLU A 173 5.05 -7.84 33.30
C GLU A 173 4.09 -6.93 32.51
N ARG A 174 3.62 -5.86 33.15
CA ARG A 174 2.90 -4.75 32.48
C ARG A 174 3.60 -3.45 32.81
N ILE A 175 3.92 -2.68 31.78
CA ILE A 175 4.65 -1.42 31.91
C ILE A 175 3.70 -0.29 31.56
N VAL A 176 3.37 0.51 32.56
CA VAL A 176 2.45 1.66 32.43
C VAL A 176 3.22 2.93 32.78
N ASN A 177 3.08 3.95 31.95
CA ASN A 177 3.62 5.27 32.25
C ASN A 177 2.79 6.34 31.52
N GLU A 178 1.93 7.04 32.26
CA GLU A 178 1.01 8.04 31.69
C GLU A 178 1.73 9.21 31.01
N THR A 179 3.00 9.48 31.32
CA THR A 179 3.75 10.54 30.61
C THR A 179 4.26 10.04 29.26
N ALA A 180 4.67 8.78 29.19
CA ALA A 180 5.46 8.23 28.09
C ALA A 180 4.67 7.33 27.13
N ILE A 181 3.51 6.80 27.56
CA ILE A 181 2.70 5.85 26.80
C ILE A 181 1.24 6.33 26.79
N GLN A 182 0.78 6.85 25.65
CA GLN A 182 -0.61 7.29 25.45
C GLN A 182 -1.34 6.48 24.38
N GLY A 183 -0.59 5.91 23.43
CA GLY A 183 -1.05 4.97 22.41
C GLY A 183 0.17 4.37 21.73
N ALA A 184 0.72 3.30 22.31
CA ALA A 184 1.93 2.66 21.77
C ALA A 184 1.62 1.97 20.43
N GLU A 185 2.39 2.28 19.39
CA GLU A 185 2.30 1.68 18.05
C GLU A 185 3.59 0.92 17.66
N GLY A 186 4.72 1.26 18.28
CA GLY A 186 6.01 0.63 18.01
C GLY A 186 6.79 0.37 19.29
N ILE A 187 7.54 -0.72 19.33
CA ILE A 187 8.37 -1.08 20.48
C ILE A 187 9.64 -1.80 20.04
N VAL A 188 10.74 -1.51 20.73
CA VAL A 188 12.02 -2.20 20.55
C VAL A 188 12.78 -2.24 21.86
N VAL A 189 13.51 -3.33 22.11
CA VAL A 189 14.44 -3.45 23.24
C VAL A 189 15.86 -3.60 22.70
N SER A 190 16.83 -2.95 23.33
CA SER A 190 18.23 -3.04 22.95
C SER A 190 18.75 -4.47 23.14
N THR A 191 19.77 -4.87 22.35
CA THR A 191 20.31 -6.24 22.38
C THR A 191 20.77 -6.70 23.77
N GLY A 192 21.26 -5.78 24.61
CA GLY A 192 21.65 -6.06 25.99
C GLY A 192 20.55 -5.91 27.03
N GLY A 193 19.29 -5.71 26.61
CA GLY A 193 18.14 -5.55 27.50
C GLY A 193 18.05 -4.22 28.25
N ARG A 194 19.13 -3.43 28.34
CA ARG A 194 19.17 -2.21 29.17
C ARG A 194 18.17 -1.13 28.76
N PHE A 195 17.83 -1.00 27.48
CA PHE A 195 16.99 0.10 27.00
C PHE A 195 15.79 -0.42 26.23
N MET A 196 14.66 0.26 26.38
CA MET A 196 13.44 0.02 25.60
C MET A 196 12.95 1.35 25.05
N ALA A 197 12.65 1.39 23.75
CA ALA A 197 12.08 2.56 23.12
C ALA A 197 10.67 2.25 22.61
N ILE A 198 9.78 3.23 22.72
CA ILE A 198 8.37 3.13 22.35
C ILE A 198 8.03 4.29 21.41
N ALA A 199 7.43 3.96 20.27
CA ALA A 199 6.75 4.94 19.42
C ALA A 199 5.31 5.10 19.93
N ASP A 200 5.00 6.30 20.40
CA ASP A 200 3.74 6.69 21.03
C ASP A 200 2.96 7.58 20.05
N TYR A 201 2.02 7.00 19.32
CA TYR A 201 1.29 7.65 18.22
C TYR A 201 0.36 8.75 18.74
N GLU A 202 -0.49 8.42 19.71
CA GLU A 202 -1.37 9.39 20.37
C GLU A 202 -0.58 10.47 21.12
N GLY A 203 0.55 10.09 21.72
CA GLY A 203 1.45 11.03 22.37
C GLY A 203 2.34 11.83 21.42
N ASN A 204 2.28 11.57 20.11
CA ASN A 204 3.10 12.21 19.07
C ASN A 204 4.60 12.22 19.42
N ALA A 205 5.12 11.10 19.90
CA ALA A 205 6.45 11.08 20.47
C ALA A 205 7.17 9.72 20.43
N LEU A 206 8.47 9.79 20.61
CA LEU A 206 9.35 8.68 20.92
C LEU A 206 9.73 8.76 22.40
N SER A 207 9.50 7.68 23.13
CA SER A 207 9.81 7.55 24.56
C SER A 207 10.92 6.52 24.77
N LEU A 208 11.85 6.79 25.69
CA LEU A 208 12.89 5.85 26.10
C LEU A 208 12.74 5.48 27.58
N PHE A 209 12.95 4.19 27.85
CA PHE A 209 13.04 3.59 29.17
C PHE A 209 14.41 2.93 29.34
N GLU A 210 14.90 2.91 30.57
CA GLU A 210 16.09 2.19 30.99
C GLU A 210 15.71 1.15 32.04
N ARG A 211 16.28 -0.04 31.97
CA ARG A 211 16.18 -1.06 33.00
C ARG A 211 17.18 -0.76 34.11
N ILE A 212 16.68 -0.39 35.30
CA ILE A 212 17.46 -0.11 36.51
C ILE A 212 16.89 -1.00 37.62
N ASP A 213 17.74 -1.80 38.27
CA ASP A 213 17.35 -2.72 39.36
C ASP A 213 16.12 -3.58 39.01
N ASP A 214 16.14 -4.17 37.81
CA ASP A 214 15.04 -4.98 37.24
C ASP A 214 13.69 -4.26 37.09
N GLN A 215 13.70 -2.92 37.00
CA GLN A 215 12.50 -2.12 36.72
C GLN A 215 12.73 -1.19 35.53
N TRP A 216 11.67 -0.95 34.74
CA TRP A 216 11.72 0.04 33.66
C TRP A 216 11.50 1.45 34.19
N ALA A 217 12.56 2.25 34.19
CA ALA A 217 12.54 3.66 34.52
C ALA A 217 12.42 4.51 33.25
N PHE A 218 11.44 5.42 33.21
CA PHE A 218 11.31 6.39 32.13
C PHE A 218 12.50 7.37 32.13
N ARG A 219 13.10 7.61 30.97
CA ARG A 219 14.29 8.47 30.81
C ARG A 219 13.93 9.81 30.16
N TRP A 220 13.40 9.76 28.94
CA TRP A 220 13.06 10.96 28.17
C TRP A 220 11.99 10.67 27.11
N LYS A 221 11.36 11.75 26.65
CA LYS A 221 10.36 11.77 25.56
C LYS A 221 10.74 12.86 24.55
N ARG A 222 10.64 12.57 23.25
CA ARG A 222 10.95 13.50 22.15
C ARG A 222 9.86 13.48 21.09
N GLU A 223 9.59 14.64 20.50
CA GLU A 223 8.50 14.78 19.53
C GLU A 223 8.81 14.08 18.21
N ILE A 224 7.85 13.25 17.78
CA ILE A 224 7.73 12.67 16.44
C ILE A 224 6.23 12.58 16.16
N ILE A 225 5.71 13.46 15.30
CA ILE A 225 4.28 13.49 14.99
C ILE A 225 3.86 12.16 14.35
N GLY A 226 2.77 11.57 14.86
CA GLY A 226 2.33 10.23 14.47
C GLY A 226 3.45 9.18 14.61
N SER A 227 4.17 9.19 15.73
CA SER A 227 5.26 8.25 15.99
C SER A 227 4.77 6.81 15.89
N HIS A 228 5.41 5.99 15.05
CA HIS A 228 4.95 4.64 14.75
C HIS A 228 6.11 3.62 14.69
N GLY A 229 7.15 3.89 13.89
CA GLY A 229 8.31 2.99 13.79
C GLY A 229 9.45 3.39 14.72
N VAL A 230 10.12 2.41 15.35
CA VAL A 230 11.24 2.63 16.28
C VAL A 230 12.32 1.55 16.17
N ALA A 231 13.59 1.95 16.20
CA ALA A 231 14.74 1.03 16.24
C ALA A 231 15.84 1.54 17.19
N ILE A 232 16.63 0.62 17.75
CA ILE A 232 17.82 0.95 18.56
C ILE A 232 19.05 0.36 17.88
N ILE A 233 20.06 1.19 17.60
CA ILE A 233 21.35 0.75 17.02
C ILE A 233 22.50 1.44 17.74
N GLY A 234 23.27 0.67 18.52
CA GLY A 234 24.35 1.21 19.35
C GLY A 234 23.82 2.22 20.36
N ASP A 235 24.43 3.40 20.42
CA ASP A 235 24.08 4.48 21.37
C ASP A 235 22.95 5.40 20.88
N TYR A 236 22.20 4.97 19.85
CA TYR A 236 21.18 5.78 19.21
C TYR A 236 19.82 5.08 19.13
N VAL A 237 18.77 5.88 19.29
CA VAL A 237 17.39 5.50 19.00
C VAL A 237 16.97 6.20 17.73
N PHE A 238 16.29 5.47 16.86
CA PHE A 238 15.70 5.96 15.63
C PHE A 238 14.19 5.88 15.77
N GLY A 239 13.51 6.97 15.42
CA GLY A 239 12.06 7.01 15.42
C GLY A 239 11.54 7.55 14.10
N SER A 240 10.34 7.14 13.73
CA SER A 240 9.67 7.50 12.48
C SER A 240 8.19 7.75 12.70
N GLY A 241 7.62 8.56 11.82
CA GLY A 241 6.19 8.87 11.84
C GLY A 241 5.77 9.68 10.63
N GLN A 242 4.83 10.58 10.83
CA GLN A 242 4.34 11.46 9.77
C GLN A 242 5.46 12.39 9.29
N ALA A 243 5.72 12.34 7.98
CA ALA A 243 6.70 13.17 7.28
C ALA A 243 8.15 13.13 7.81
N THR A 244 8.55 12.17 8.66
CA THR A 244 9.87 12.22 9.28
C THR A 244 10.46 10.87 9.69
N VAL A 245 11.79 10.80 9.64
CA VAL A 245 12.64 9.85 10.37
C VAL A 245 13.69 10.67 11.12
N ALA A 246 13.88 10.37 12.41
CA ALA A 246 14.78 11.10 13.30
C ALA A 246 15.66 10.15 14.11
N LYS A 247 16.83 10.65 14.51
CA LYS A 247 17.86 9.96 15.28
C LYS A 247 18.15 10.74 16.55
N PHE A 248 18.15 10.04 17.69
CA PHE A 248 18.40 10.61 19.01
C PHE A 248 19.50 9.85 19.73
N SER A 249 20.29 10.55 20.54
CA SER A 249 21.20 9.94 21.51
C SER A 249 20.40 9.19 22.59
N ILE A 250 20.76 7.94 22.88
CA ILE A 250 20.14 7.17 23.96
C ILE A 250 20.33 7.85 25.32
N GLU A 251 21.53 8.34 25.60
CA GLU A 251 21.86 8.83 26.94
C GLU A 251 21.21 10.18 27.26
N SER A 252 21.15 11.10 26.29
CA SER A 252 20.64 12.47 26.52
C SER A 252 19.27 12.75 25.89
N GLY A 253 18.81 11.90 24.98
CA GLY A 253 17.67 12.18 24.11
C GLY A 253 17.91 13.35 23.15
N GLN A 254 19.16 13.82 22.99
CA GLN A 254 19.48 14.88 22.05
C GLN A 254 19.22 14.42 20.61
N GLU A 255 18.50 15.22 19.83
CA GLU A 255 18.34 14.98 18.39
C GLU A 255 19.69 15.18 17.68
N ILE A 256 20.09 14.16 16.92
CA ILE A 256 21.35 14.12 16.18
C ILE A 256 21.11 14.42 14.70
N ALA A 257 20.02 13.90 14.15
CA ALA A 257 19.65 14.08 12.76
C ALA A 257 18.16 13.87 12.57
N ARG A 258 17.60 14.51 11.54
CA ARG A 258 16.23 14.35 11.09
C ARG A 258 16.16 14.54 9.59
N ILE A 259 15.35 13.71 8.94
CA ILE A 259 15.04 13.83 7.52
C ILE A 259 13.53 13.86 7.31
N SER A 260 13.12 14.39 6.17
CA SER A 260 11.73 14.42 5.69
C SER A 260 11.58 13.86 4.27
N LYS A 261 12.66 13.29 3.72
CA LYS A 261 12.71 12.77 2.35
C LYS A 261 13.50 11.47 2.25
N LEU A 262 13.02 10.55 1.43
CA LEU A 262 13.72 9.35 1.00
C LEU A 262 14.40 9.61 -0.36
N GLY A 263 15.54 10.29 -0.32
CA GLY A 263 16.19 10.83 -1.52
C GLY A 263 15.44 12.05 -2.05
N SER A 264 14.83 11.94 -3.25
CA SER A 264 14.01 13.00 -3.84
C SER A 264 12.58 13.08 -3.26
N ASP A 265 12.08 11.96 -2.73
CA ASP A 265 10.66 11.78 -2.45
C ASP A 265 10.34 12.16 -1.01
N PRO A 266 9.22 12.83 -0.72
CA PRO A 266 8.83 13.12 0.66
C PRO A 266 8.51 11.82 1.41
N ILE A 267 8.87 11.79 2.69
CA ILE A 267 8.28 10.84 3.64
C ILE A 267 6.84 11.30 3.86
N LEU A 268 5.91 10.35 3.85
CA LEU A 268 4.50 10.61 4.15
C LEU A 268 4.16 10.07 5.52
N PHE A 269 4.35 8.77 5.69
CA PHE A 269 4.10 8.11 6.97
C PHE A 269 4.98 6.87 7.09
N ALA A 270 6.17 7.06 7.66
CA ALA A 270 7.08 5.97 7.94
C ALA A 270 6.61 5.23 9.20
N THR A 271 5.98 4.07 9.00
CA THR A 271 5.29 3.31 10.06
C THR A 271 6.21 2.32 10.77
N CYS A 272 7.32 1.95 10.17
CA CYS A 272 8.20 0.94 10.73
C CYS A 272 9.66 1.28 10.45
N LEU A 273 10.47 1.01 11.46
CA LEU A 273 11.92 0.99 11.41
C LEU A 273 12.36 -0.26 12.15
N ASN A 274 13.27 -1.02 11.54
CA ASN A 274 13.92 -2.17 12.14
C ASN A 274 15.42 -2.08 11.90
N VAL A 275 16.16 -2.85 12.71
CA VAL A 275 17.56 -3.11 12.43
C VAL A 275 17.64 -4.14 11.32
N ASP A 276 18.39 -3.81 10.30
CA ASP A 276 18.75 -4.74 9.25
C ASP A 276 19.80 -5.71 9.77
N GLU A 277 19.45 -6.96 10.07
CA GLU A 277 20.39 -7.90 10.70
C GLU A 277 21.56 -8.27 9.80
N SER A 278 21.43 -8.06 8.49
CA SER A 278 22.49 -8.36 7.52
C SER A 278 23.59 -7.29 7.48
N THR A 279 23.25 -6.02 7.71
CA THR A 279 24.19 -4.88 7.61
C THR A 279 24.37 -4.10 8.91
N GLY A 280 23.48 -4.29 9.88
CA GLY A 280 23.38 -3.47 11.09
C GLY A 280 22.87 -2.05 10.83
N GLU A 281 22.25 -1.81 9.69
CA GLU A 281 21.67 -0.52 9.28
C GLU A 281 20.17 -0.47 9.56
N LEU A 282 19.45 0.50 9.00
CA LEU A 282 18.01 0.62 9.10
C LEU A 282 17.33 0.03 7.86
N VAL A 283 16.23 -0.67 8.11
CA VAL A 283 15.20 -1.00 7.11
C VAL A 283 13.87 -0.47 7.63
N GLY A 284 13.04 0.06 6.75
CA GLY A 284 11.75 0.62 7.13
C GLY A 284 10.78 0.65 5.97
N SER A 285 9.57 1.12 6.26
CA SER A 285 8.51 1.26 5.27
C SER A 285 7.73 2.54 5.46
N ASP A 286 7.26 3.08 4.35
CA ASP A 286 6.32 4.20 4.30
C ASP A 286 4.97 3.68 3.80
N ALA A 287 4.02 3.55 4.74
CA ALA A 287 2.73 2.91 4.49
C ALA A 287 1.84 3.70 3.52
N VAL A 288 2.03 5.01 3.40
CA VAL A 288 1.20 5.82 2.50
C VAL A 288 1.75 5.76 1.07
N SER A 289 3.08 5.72 0.89
CA SER A 289 3.68 5.62 -0.45
C SER A 289 3.79 4.19 -0.99
N GLY A 290 3.69 3.17 -0.13
CA GLY A 290 3.88 1.77 -0.53
C GLY A 290 5.36 1.39 -0.67
N ILE A 291 6.28 2.23 -0.18
CA ILE A 291 7.72 2.08 -0.35
C ILE A 291 8.32 1.36 0.84
N VAL A 292 9.25 0.45 0.57
CA VAL A 292 10.20 -0.10 1.54
C VAL A 292 11.57 0.52 1.26
N PHE A 293 12.28 0.94 2.31
CA PHE A 293 13.56 1.63 2.20
C PHE A 293 14.61 1.05 3.14
N THR A 294 15.88 1.22 2.75
CA THR A 294 17.04 0.95 3.61
C THR A 294 17.88 2.21 3.75
N MET A 295 18.46 2.39 4.93
CA MET A 295 19.17 3.62 5.29
C MET A 295 20.36 3.35 6.20
N THR A 296 21.45 4.09 6.01
CA THR A 296 22.59 4.04 6.92
C THR A 296 22.22 4.59 8.31
N LYS A 297 23.08 4.36 9.31
CA LYS A 297 22.96 4.95 10.66
C LYS A 297 23.07 6.49 10.68
N ALA A 298 23.49 7.10 9.58
CA ALA A 298 23.55 8.55 9.38
C ALA A 298 22.27 9.11 8.72
N LEU A 299 21.24 8.27 8.53
CA LEU A 299 20.01 8.59 7.82
C LEU A 299 20.19 8.86 6.31
N GLU A 300 21.20 8.24 5.69
CA GLU A 300 21.38 8.29 4.24
C GLU A 300 20.68 7.11 3.58
N VAL A 301 19.83 7.35 2.58
CA VAL A 301 19.10 6.28 1.87
C VAL A 301 20.06 5.48 1.01
N THR A 302 20.11 4.16 1.25
CA THR A 302 20.94 3.21 0.50
C THR A 302 20.14 2.42 -0.52
N GLY A 303 18.82 2.37 -0.37
CA GLY A 303 17.93 1.67 -1.28
C GLY A 303 16.47 2.00 -0.98
N LYS A 304 15.64 1.91 -2.02
CA LYS A 304 14.19 1.98 -1.94
C LYS A 304 13.59 1.12 -3.05
N PHE A 305 12.45 0.51 -2.78
CA PHE A 305 11.69 -0.24 -3.77
C PHE A 305 10.23 -0.36 -3.33
N GLY A 306 9.40 -0.88 -4.24
CA GLY A 306 7.97 -1.01 -4.03
C GLY A 306 7.21 0.28 -4.27
N ALA A 307 5.89 0.14 -4.23
CA ALA A 307 4.90 1.15 -4.48
C ALA A 307 3.52 0.58 -4.11
N ASN A 308 2.51 1.40 -3.91
CA ASN A 308 1.13 0.91 -3.75
C ASN A 308 0.67 0.18 -5.02
N GLY A 309 0.06 -1.02 -4.96
CA GLY A 309 -0.56 -1.59 -6.15
C GLY A 309 -0.46 -3.11 -6.30
N PRO A 310 -0.94 -3.63 -7.44
CA PRO A 310 -0.93 -5.06 -7.71
C PRO A 310 0.44 -5.48 -8.26
N SER A 311 1.23 -6.20 -7.47
CA SER A 311 2.32 -7.08 -7.92
C SER A 311 2.91 -7.84 -6.73
N TYR A 312 3.89 -8.72 -6.92
CA TYR A 312 4.63 -9.33 -5.79
C TYR A 312 5.57 -8.35 -5.08
N ALA A 313 5.89 -7.22 -5.70
CA ALA A 313 6.84 -6.23 -5.21
C ALA A 313 6.20 -4.86 -4.89
N ASN A 314 4.90 -4.71 -5.13
CA ASN A 314 4.10 -3.56 -4.74
C ASN A 314 3.32 -3.91 -3.47
N PHE A 315 3.16 -2.94 -2.58
CA PHE A 315 2.61 -3.15 -1.25
C PHE A 315 1.50 -2.14 -0.99
N SER A 316 0.30 -2.62 -0.67
CA SER A 316 -0.79 -1.76 -0.19
C SER A 316 -0.62 -1.54 1.31
N SER A 317 -0.09 -0.36 1.65
CA SER A 317 0.30 0.02 3.00
C SER A 317 1.22 -0.99 3.68
N PRO A 318 2.52 -1.02 3.31
CA PRO A 318 3.51 -1.81 4.02
C PRO A 318 3.70 -1.24 5.43
N PHE A 319 3.01 -1.80 6.42
CA PHE A 319 3.12 -1.29 7.80
C PHE A 319 4.48 -1.61 8.40
N CYS A 320 5.10 -2.73 8.03
CA CYS A 320 6.44 -3.05 8.48
C CYS A 320 7.27 -3.85 7.49
N ALA A 321 8.58 -3.63 7.56
CA ALA A 321 9.58 -4.39 6.84
C ALA A 321 10.75 -4.73 7.78
N TYR A 322 11.33 -5.92 7.62
CA TYR A 322 12.57 -6.32 8.28
C TYR A 322 13.42 -7.16 7.33
N ARG A 323 14.73 -7.20 7.56
CA ARG A 323 15.68 -7.95 6.73
C ARG A 323 16.63 -8.75 7.59
N ASP A 324 16.80 -10.01 7.22
CA ASP A 324 17.78 -10.92 7.82
C ASP A 324 18.77 -11.43 6.74
N ARG A 325 19.48 -12.52 7.05
CA ARG A 325 20.41 -13.16 6.10
C ARG A 325 19.72 -13.95 4.97
N GLN A 326 18.48 -14.35 5.15
CA GLN A 326 17.70 -15.14 4.19
C GLN A 326 16.98 -14.23 3.18
N GLY A 327 16.54 -13.06 3.61
CA GLY A 327 15.86 -12.12 2.73
C GLY A 327 15.23 -10.95 3.48
N MET A 328 14.43 -10.20 2.73
CA MET A 328 13.59 -9.15 3.26
C MET A 328 12.16 -9.67 3.40
N TYR A 329 11.46 -9.17 4.41
CA TYR A 329 10.07 -9.52 4.64
C TYR A 329 9.26 -8.26 4.84
N VAL A 330 8.06 -8.24 4.28
CA VAL A 330 7.20 -7.04 4.22
C VAL A 330 5.77 -7.45 4.58
N LEU A 331 5.17 -6.72 5.52
CA LEU A 331 3.76 -6.87 5.87
C LEU A 331 2.94 -5.92 5.00
N SER A 332 2.22 -6.45 4.01
CA SER A 332 1.36 -5.63 3.17
C SER A 332 -0.07 -5.70 3.69
N THR A 333 -0.40 -4.81 4.62
CA THR A 333 -1.58 -4.86 5.47
C THR A 333 -2.89 -4.95 4.70
N TYR A 334 -3.10 -4.08 3.70
CA TYR A 334 -4.36 -4.10 2.94
C TYR A 334 -4.47 -5.20 1.89
N GLN A 335 -3.34 -5.85 1.56
CA GLN A 335 -3.35 -7.03 0.70
C GLN A 335 -3.44 -8.31 1.52
N ASP A 336 -3.57 -8.19 2.84
CA ASP A 336 -3.67 -9.28 3.81
C ASP A 336 -2.57 -10.36 3.65
N ARG A 337 -1.33 -9.92 3.47
CA ARG A 337 -0.22 -10.83 3.15
C ARG A 337 1.11 -10.46 3.81
N PHE A 338 1.90 -11.49 4.02
CA PHE A 338 3.30 -11.43 4.43
C PHE A 338 4.16 -11.82 3.23
N VAL A 339 4.99 -10.90 2.75
CA VAL A 339 5.82 -11.12 1.56
C VAL A 339 7.26 -11.40 1.98
N SER A 340 7.82 -12.53 1.57
CA SER A 340 9.23 -12.86 1.72
C SER A 340 9.95 -12.67 0.38
N ILE A 341 11.01 -11.88 0.36
CA ILE A 341 11.79 -11.49 -0.81
C ILE A 341 13.21 -12.00 -0.60
N GLY A 342 13.52 -13.12 -1.23
CA GLY A 342 14.86 -13.70 -1.28
C GLY A 342 15.69 -13.16 -2.45
N HIS A 343 16.86 -13.74 -2.65
CA HIS A 343 17.74 -13.38 -3.78
C HIS A 343 17.13 -13.73 -5.14
N ASP A 344 16.52 -14.92 -5.25
CA ASP A 344 16.04 -15.48 -6.52
C ASP A 344 14.51 -15.59 -6.64
N SER A 345 13.78 -15.29 -5.56
CA SER A 345 12.32 -15.49 -5.54
C SER A 345 11.62 -14.57 -4.55
N THR A 346 10.37 -14.26 -4.85
CA THR A 346 9.43 -13.65 -3.89
C THR A 346 8.31 -14.63 -3.59
N THR A 347 8.01 -14.84 -2.32
CA THR A 347 6.88 -15.64 -1.86
C THR A 347 5.90 -14.75 -1.11
N SER A 348 4.65 -14.75 -1.54
CA SER A 348 3.56 -14.02 -0.89
C SER A 348 2.70 -15.01 -0.09
N TYR A 349 2.71 -14.87 1.23
CA TYR A 349 1.90 -15.68 2.14
C TYR A 349 0.60 -14.94 2.41
N GLU A 350 -0.49 -15.42 1.82
CA GLU A 350 -1.82 -14.79 1.83
C GLU A 350 -2.62 -15.31 3.03
N PHE A 351 -2.96 -14.42 3.96
CA PHE A 351 -3.73 -14.72 5.17
C PHE A 351 -5.25 -14.70 4.91
N GLY A 352 -5.72 -13.94 3.92
CA GLY A 352 -7.15 -13.71 3.66
C GLY A 352 -7.71 -14.39 2.41
N GLY A 353 -8.92 -13.98 2.02
CA GLY A 353 -9.76 -14.53 0.94
C GLY A 353 -9.12 -14.60 -0.45
N ALA A 354 -9.69 -13.90 -1.45
CA ALA A 354 -9.31 -14.07 -2.86
C ALA A 354 -7.78 -13.89 -3.07
N GLN A 355 -7.14 -14.91 -3.65
CA GLN A 355 -5.70 -14.92 -3.93
C GLN A 355 -5.39 -14.17 -5.22
N TRP A 356 -4.28 -13.44 -5.24
CA TRP A 356 -3.75 -12.83 -6.44
C TRP A 356 -3.27 -13.87 -7.48
N ARG A 357 -4.16 -14.28 -8.39
CA ARG A 357 -3.89 -15.40 -9.33
C ARG A 357 -3.11 -15.01 -10.58
N TYR A 358 -2.91 -13.73 -10.82
CA TYR A 358 -2.35 -13.23 -12.09
C TYR A 358 -1.35 -12.08 -11.89
N ILE A 359 -0.74 -12.01 -10.70
CA ILE A 359 0.28 -11.00 -10.36
C ILE A 359 1.55 -11.11 -11.23
N ASP A 360 1.78 -12.24 -11.93
CA ASP A 360 2.91 -12.48 -12.86
C ASP A 360 2.87 -11.64 -14.16
N PHE A 361 2.34 -10.42 -14.10
CA PHE A 361 2.20 -9.57 -15.27
C PHE A 361 3.57 -9.20 -15.89
N PRO A 362 3.76 -9.44 -17.20
CA PRO A 362 5.02 -9.15 -17.87
C PRO A 362 5.20 -7.63 -18.06
N LEU A 363 6.31 -7.09 -17.52
CA LEU A 363 7.07 -5.87 -17.89
C LEU A 363 6.36 -4.50 -18.06
N GLY A 364 5.08 -4.44 -18.45
CA GLY A 364 4.34 -3.20 -18.69
C GLY A 364 3.87 -2.47 -17.42
N LEU A 365 3.78 -3.19 -16.29
CA LEU A 365 3.47 -2.63 -14.97
C LEU A 365 4.71 -2.53 -14.05
N GLN A 366 5.83 -3.16 -14.41
CA GLN A 366 7.08 -3.05 -13.65
C GLN A 366 7.66 -1.61 -13.72
N ASN A 367 7.47 -0.91 -14.83
CA ASN A 367 7.80 0.53 -14.97
C ASN A 367 6.66 1.46 -14.50
N ALA A 368 5.56 0.92 -13.99
CA ALA A 368 4.52 1.69 -13.30
C ALA A 368 4.94 2.10 -11.89
N ALA A 369 6.20 1.90 -11.52
CA ALA A 369 6.84 2.60 -10.40
C ALA A 369 6.54 4.12 -10.46
N ASN A 370 6.51 4.72 -11.66
CA ASN A 370 6.07 6.11 -11.86
C ASN A 370 4.56 6.35 -11.75
N MET A 371 3.69 5.32 -11.82
CA MET A 371 2.23 5.49 -11.62
C MET A 371 1.82 5.55 -10.14
N LEU A 372 2.78 5.32 -9.23
CA LEU A 372 2.55 5.05 -7.81
C LEU A 372 3.59 5.71 -6.89
N HIS A 373 4.70 6.21 -7.43
CA HIS A 373 5.61 7.16 -6.77
C HIS A 373 4.99 8.56 -6.76
N GLY A 374 4.29 8.94 -5.69
CA GLY A 374 3.84 10.34 -5.57
C GLY A 374 2.62 10.60 -4.69
N ALA A 375 2.62 10.07 -3.48
CA ALA A 375 2.48 10.80 -2.22
C ALA A 375 1.50 11.99 -2.01
N ALA A 376 1.14 12.83 -2.98
CA ALA A 376 0.28 14.00 -2.72
C ALA A 376 -0.55 14.48 -3.91
N GLN A 377 -0.13 14.21 -5.14
CA GLN A 377 -0.88 14.50 -6.36
C GLN A 377 -0.39 13.50 -7.40
N PHE A 378 -1.20 12.49 -7.68
CA PHE A 378 -0.85 11.53 -8.70
C PHE A 378 -0.70 12.26 -10.04
N ASP A 379 0.33 11.93 -10.82
CA ASP A 379 0.40 12.17 -12.28
C ASP A 379 -0.65 11.31 -13.01
N ARG A 380 -1.84 11.19 -12.43
CA ARG A 380 -2.97 10.46 -12.96
C ARG A 380 -3.79 11.36 -13.84
N PRO A 381 -4.45 10.78 -14.86
CA PRO A 381 -5.39 11.52 -15.67
C PRO A 381 -6.42 12.22 -14.78
N SER A 382 -6.69 13.48 -15.09
CA SER A 382 -7.83 14.18 -14.49
C SER A 382 -9.09 13.83 -15.27
N TYR A 383 -10.17 13.56 -14.56
CA TYR A 383 -11.45 13.23 -15.15
C TYR A 383 -12.47 14.31 -14.87
N ARG A 384 -13.41 14.53 -15.80
CA ARG A 384 -14.55 15.41 -15.55
C ARG A 384 -15.66 14.64 -14.86
N MET A 385 -16.02 15.08 -13.65
CA MET A 385 -17.11 14.55 -12.84
C MET A 385 -17.81 15.71 -12.15
N PHE A 386 -19.14 15.74 -12.13
CA PHE A 386 -19.91 16.76 -11.40
C PHE A 386 -19.52 18.21 -11.77
N ASP A 387 -19.21 18.46 -13.05
CA ASP A 387 -18.64 19.72 -13.58
C ASP A 387 -17.28 20.14 -13.01
N LYS A 388 -16.62 19.27 -12.26
CA LYS A 388 -15.29 19.44 -11.68
C LYS A 388 -14.24 18.61 -12.38
N SER A 389 -12.98 19.02 -12.23
CA SER A 389 -11.84 18.17 -12.51
C SER A 389 -11.54 17.35 -11.26
N VAL A 390 -11.58 16.04 -11.38
CA VAL A 390 -11.40 15.09 -10.27
C VAL A 390 -10.20 14.17 -10.56
N ARG A 391 -9.38 13.93 -9.54
CA ARG A 391 -8.21 13.05 -9.59
C ARG A 391 -8.32 11.98 -8.52
N ALA A 392 -7.90 10.76 -8.87
CA ALA A 392 -7.70 9.70 -7.89
C ALA A 392 -6.57 10.04 -6.92
N GLY A 393 -6.62 9.47 -5.73
CA GLY A 393 -6.00 10.03 -4.53
C GLY A 393 -5.80 9.01 -3.40
N TYR A 394 -4.93 9.34 -2.43
CA TYR A 394 -4.91 8.64 -1.15
C TYR A 394 -6.07 9.16 -0.29
N GLY A 395 -6.83 8.27 0.33
CA GLY A 395 -7.96 8.54 1.20
C GLY A 395 -9.22 9.12 0.54
N ALA A 396 -9.14 9.61 -0.69
CA ALA A 396 -10.26 10.27 -1.38
C ALA A 396 -10.00 10.42 -2.90
N LEU A 397 -11.01 10.91 -3.63
CA LEU A 397 -10.80 11.64 -4.87
C LEU A 397 -10.62 13.15 -4.58
N TYR A 398 -9.72 13.81 -5.30
CA TYR A 398 -9.43 15.23 -5.14
C TYR A 398 -10.13 16.02 -6.24
N ALA A 399 -11.06 16.90 -5.87
CA ALA A 399 -11.74 17.81 -6.79
C ALA A 399 -11.03 19.18 -6.86
N ASP A 400 -11.09 19.84 -8.02
CA ASP A 400 -10.47 21.15 -8.26
C ASP A 400 -11.13 22.32 -7.50
N ASP A 401 -12.26 22.08 -6.84
CA ASP A 401 -12.89 23.01 -5.87
C ASP A 401 -12.34 22.85 -4.44
N GLY A 402 -11.31 22.02 -4.24
CA GLY A 402 -10.65 21.78 -2.96
C GLY A 402 -11.36 20.74 -2.08
N LYS A 403 -12.40 20.06 -2.57
CA LYS A 403 -13.09 19.00 -1.84
C LYS A 403 -12.39 17.65 -1.97
N LEU A 404 -12.43 16.88 -0.89
CA LEU A 404 -12.01 15.47 -0.86
C LEU A 404 -13.25 14.59 -0.89
N LEU A 405 -13.45 13.86 -1.98
CA LEU A 405 -14.62 12.99 -2.17
C LEU A 405 -14.30 11.59 -1.63
N LEU A 406 -14.84 11.28 -0.45
CA LEU A 406 -14.61 10.01 0.23
C LEU A 406 -15.40 8.89 -0.45
N MET A 407 -14.72 7.79 -0.76
CA MET A 407 -15.38 6.54 -1.14
C MET A 407 -16.11 5.94 0.08
N PRO A 408 -17.18 5.16 -0.14
CA PRO A 408 -17.79 4.36 0.93
C PRO A 408 -16.72 3.52 1.64
N GLN A 409 -16.50 3.79 2.92
CA GLN A 409 -15.46 3.15 3.72
C GLN A 409 -15.86 1.73 4.16
N ARG A 410 -14.84 0.96 4.53
CA ARG A 410 -14.97 -0.25 5.33
C ARG A 410 -15.41 0.12 6.76
N GLN A 411 -16.43 -0.54 7.30
CA GLN A 411 -16.85 -0.36 8.70
C GLN A 411 -16.08 -1.25 9.71
N GLU A 412 -15.25 -2.19 9.24
CA GLU A 412 -14.79 -3.33 10.05
C GLU A 412 -13.30 -3.36 10.46
N LEU A 413 -12.41 -2.59 9.82
CA LEU A 413 -11.04 -2.38 10.32
C LEU A 413 -10.95 -0.89 10.58
N PHE A 414 -10.62 -0.40 11.77
CA PHE A 414 -10.66 1.03 12.11
C PHE A 414 -12.09 1.57 12.32
N ASP A 415 -12.27 2.29 13.44
CA ASP A 415 -13.53 2.86 13.92
C ASP A 415 -14.06 4.01 13.03
N GLY A 416 -14.40 3.71 11.77
CA GLY A 416 -15.21 4.54 10.87
C GLY A 416 -14.58 5.83 10.31
N ASP A 417 -13.43 6.27 10.83
CA ASP A 417 -12.83 7.57 10.47
C ASP A 417 -11.47 7.49 9.75
N SER A 418 -10.96 6.29 9.45
CA SER A 418 -9.59 6.13 8.99
C SER A 418 -9.45 6.12 7.45
N PRO A 419 -8.84 7.15 6.82
CA PRO A 419 -8.77 7.29 5.36
C PRO A 419 -7.58 6.53 4.75
N PHE A 420 -7.16 5.44 5.36
CA PHE A 420 -5.99 4.70 4.89
C PHE A 420 -6.35 3.78 3.72
N TYR A 421 -6.63 4.36 2.55
CA TYR A 421 -6.86 3.60 1.33
C TYR A 421 -6.43 4.40 0.10
N VAL A 422 -6.31 3.74 -1.03
CA VAL A 422 -6.01 4.37 -2.32
C VAL A 422 -7.21 4.27 -3.22
N THR A 423 -7.61 5.40 -3.81
CA THR A 423 -8.58 5.40 -4.89
C THR A 423 -7.88 5.30 -6.25
N SER A 424 -8.55 4.67 -7.19
CA SER A 424 -8.10 4.58 -8.59
C SER A 424 -9.30 4.63 -9.54
N ILE A 425 -9.05 5.05 -10.79
CA ILE A 425 -10.09 5.24 -11.80
C ILE A 425 -9.69 4.49 -13.07
N ALA A 426 -10.61 3.67 -13.57
CA ALA A 426 -10.60 3.12 -14.92
C ALA A 426 -11.69 3.81 -15.73
N SER A 427 -11.55 3.82 -17.04
CA SER A 427 -12.46 4.55 -17.91
C SER A 427 -12.58 3.93 -19.29
N ASN A 428 -13.76 4.05 -19.88
CA ASN A 428 -13.98 3.92 -21.31
C ASN A 428 -14.59 5.23 -21.88
N SER A 429 -15.19 5.17 -23.06
CA SER A 429 -15.81 6.33 -23.71
C SER A 429 -17.06 6.88 -22.98
N THR A 430 -17.70 6.09 -22.13
CA THR A 430 -19.00 6.41 -21.51
C THR A 430 -18.94 6.42 -19.97
N TRP A 431 -18.21 5.50 -19.37
CA TRP A 431 -18.18 5.25 -17.93
C TRP A 431 -16.79 5.51 -17.34
N LEU A 432 -16.79 6.02 -16.11
CA LEU A 432 -15.66 5.96 -15.19
C LEU A 432 -15.98 4.95 -14.10
N VAL A 433 -15.05 4.05 -13.79
CA VAL A 433 -15.15 3.11 -12.67
C VAL A 433 -14.16 3.55 -11.61
N ILE A 434 -14.66 3.88 -10.43
CA ILE A 434 -13.88 4.32 -9.29
C ILE A 434 -13.84 3.17 -8.29
N VAL A 435 -12.64 2.77 -7.89
CA VAL A 435 -12.42 1.76 -6.86
C VAL A 435 -11.57 2.31 -5.74
N ALA A 436 -11.81 1.83 -4.53
CA ALA A 436 -10.90 1.93 -3.41
C ALA A 436 -10.35 0.53 -3.12
N ASN A 437 -9.05 0.41 -2.92
CA ASN A 437 -8.43 -0.88 -2.58
C ASN A 437 -8.92 -1.44 -1.23
N SER A 438 -9.60 -0.64 -0.41
CA SER A 438 -10.25 -1.03 0.83
C SER A 438 -11.76 -1.30 0.69
N SER A 439 -12.30 -1.41 -0.53
CA SER A 439 -13.75 -1.57 -0.73
C SER A 439 -14.07 -2.72 -1.68
N PRO A 440 -15.02 -3.61 -1.33
CA PRO A 440 -15.52 -4.64 -2.24
C PRO A 440 -16.53 -4.09 -3.27
N ARG A 441 -16.67 -2.77 -3.38
CA ARG A 441 -17.62 -2.09 -4.27
C ARG A 441 -16.89 -1.11 -5.19
N ALA A 442 -17.35 -1.06 -6.43
CA ALA A 442 -16.99 0.00 -7.38
C ALA A 442 -18.14 1.01 -7.48
N LEU A 443 -17.79 2.29 -7.66
CA LEU A 443 -18.73 3.30 -8.11
C LEU A 443 -18.54 3.55 -9.60
N LEU A 444 -19.64 3.72 -10.33
CA LEU A 444 -19.62 3.97 -11.77
C LEU A 444 -20.26 5.32 -12.07
N TYR A 445 -19.53 6.20 -12.73
CA TYR A 445 -20.02 7.51 -13.15
C TYR A 445 -20.21 7.56 -14.67
N ASN A 446 -21.44 7.81 -15.11
CA ASN A 446 -21.77 7.98 -16.51
C ASN A 446 -21.39 9.39 -16.97
N ARG A 447 -20.40 9.49 -17.85
CA ARG A 447 -19.84 10.77 -18.33
C ARG A 447 -20.83 11.58 -19.17
N LYS A 448 -21.86 10.95 -19.73
CA LYS A 448 -22.85 11.59 -20.60
C LYS A 448 -24.04 12.10 -19.81
N THR A 449 -24.53 11.31 -18.85
CA THR A 449 -25.76 11.61 -18.09
C THR A 449 -25.48 12.20 -16.70
N GLY A 450 -24.24 12.07 -16.21
CA GLY A 450 -23.87 12.41 -14.83
C GLY A 450 -24.48 11.48 -13.78
N GLU A 451 -25.04 10.34 -14.18
CA GLU A 451 -25.57 9.35 -13.25
C GLU A 451 -24.45 8.61 -12.53
N LEU A 452 -24.72 8.25 -11.28
CA LEU A 452 -23.84 7.45 -10.45
C LEU A 452 -24.52 6.13 -10.13
N GLY A 453 -23.79 5.04 -10.28
CA GLY A 453 -24.21 3.70 -9.92
C GLY A 453 -23.17 3.00 -9.07
N ALA A 454 -23.51 1.81 -8.58
CA ALA A 454 -22.60 0.96 -7.84
C ALA A 454 -22.69 -0.50 -8.29
N VAL A 455 -21.57 -1.20 -8.22
CA VAL A 455 -21.49 -2.66 -8.43
C VAL A 455 -20.70 -3.29 -7.29
N THR A 456 -21.10 -4.50 -6.89
CA THR A 456 -20.37 -5.30 -5.90
C THR A 456 -19.37 -6.17 -6.63
N ILE A 457 -18.08 -5.92 -6.40
CA ILE A 457 -16.98 -6.72 -6.97
C ILE A 457 -16.78 -8.00 -6.15
N GLY A 458 -17.06 -7.94 -4.84
CA GLY A 458 -16.96 -9.08 -3.93
C GLY A 458 -15.53 -9.38 -3.45
N GLU A 459 -14.55 -8.56 -3.84
CA GLU A 459 -13.14 -8.74 -3.47
C GLU A 459 -12.49 -7.42 -3.09
N TRP A 460 -11.44 -7.49 -2.27
CA TRP A 460 -10.69 -6.36 -1.76
C TRP A 460 -9.41 -6.15 -2.56
N ASP A 461 -8.70 -5.07 -2.27
CA ASP A 461 -7.44 -4.71 -2.93
C ASP A 461 -7.56 -4.60 -4.46
N CYS A 462 -8.70 -4.09 -4.93
CA CYS A 462 -8.92 -3.85 -6.36
C CYS A 462 -8.29 -2.53 -6.82
N TRP A 463 -7.66 -2.56 -8.00
CA TRP A 463 -6.95 -1.44 -8.60
C TRP A 463 -7.45 -1.17 -10.01
N ALA A 464 -7.92 0.05 -10.25
CA ALA A 464 -8.41 0.47 -11.56
C ALA A 464 -7.27 1.13 -12.36
N ILE A 465 -7.06 0.64 -13.59
CA ILE A 465 -6.01 1.08 -14.49
C ILE A 465 -6.50 1.08 -15.93
N ALA A 466 -6.32 2.20 -16.63
CA ALA A 466 -6.75 2.39 -18.02
C ALA A 466 -8.25 2.03 -18.21
N ALA A 467 -8.56 0.87 -18.78
CA ALA A 467 -9.92 0.39 -19.05
C ALA A 467 -10.29 -0.89 -18.26
N GLU A 468 -9.49 -1.25 -17.26
CA GLU A 468 -9.64 -2.48 -16.48
C GLU A 468 -9.61 -2.20 -14.97
N VAL A 469 -10.24 -3.08 -14.20
CA VAL A 469 -10.10 -3.20 -12.75
C VAL A 469 -9.44 -4.54 -12.45
N LEU A 470 -8.33 -4.49 -11.73
CA LEU A 470 -7.53 -5.65 -11.32
C LEU A 470 -7.82 -5.96 -9.85
N CYS A 471 -8.44 -7.11 -9.57
CA CYS A 471 -8.69 -7.64 -8.23
C CYS A 471 -8.00 -8.99 -8.01
N PRO A 472 -7.76 -9.47 -6.78
CA PRO A 472 -7.00 -10.69 -6.56
C PRO A 472 -7.37 -11.89 -7.44
N SER A 473 -8.65 -12.29 -7.54
CA SER A 473 -9.00 -13.50 -8.28
C SER A 473 -9.12 -13.30 -9.78
N ARG A 474 -9.51 -12.10 -10.23
CA ARG A 474 -9.81 -11.82 -11.64
C ARG A 474 -9.69 -10.36 -12.04
N ARG A 475 -9.74 -10.14 -13.36
CA ARG A 475 -9.84 -8.83 -13.99
C ARG A 475 -11.28 -8.56 -14.40
N TYR A 476 -11.67 -7.30 -14.34
CA TYR A 476 -12.93 -6.80 -14.84
C TYR A 476 -12.67 -5.73 -15.88
N SER A 477 -13.39 -5.77 -17.00
CA SER A 477 -13.43 -4.65 -17.93
C SER A 477 -14.40 -3.57 -17.43
N VAL A 478 -14.19 -2.32 -17.82
CA VAL A 478 -15.19 -1.26 -17.56
C VAL A 478 -16.54 -1.60 -18.19
N ASP A 479 -16.55 -2.22 -19.38
CA ASP A 479 -17.78 -2.61 -20.08
C ASP A 479 -18.58 -3.63 -19.27
N GLU A 480 -17.91 -4.66 -18.75
CA GLU A 480 -18.52 -5.69 -17.88
C GLU A 480 -19.16 -5.06 -16.64
N LEU A 481 -18.40 -4.28 -15.87
CA LEU A 481 -18.93 -3.65 -14.65
C LEU A 481 -20.09 -2.69 -14.94
N SER A 482 -20.05 -2.02 -16.10
CA SER A 482 -21.14 -1.12 -16.51
C SER A 482 -22.41 -1.83 -16.93
N ALA A 483 -22.33 -3.10 -17.34
CA ALA A 483 -23.52 -3.90 -17.67
C ALA A 483 -24.27 -4.36 -16.41
N GLU A 484 -23.59 -4.42 -15.26
CA GLU A 484 -24.14 -4.86 -13.96
C GLU A 484 -24.45 -3.70 -13.01
N VAL A 485 -24.34 -2.46 -13.50
CA VAL A 485 -24.47 -1.27 -12.67
C VAL A 485 -25.89 -1.14 -12.10
N ASN A 486 -25.97 -0.97 -10.77
CA ASN A 486 -27.20 -0.54 -10.12
C ASN A 486 -27.14 0.98 -9.96
N LEU A 487 -27.96 1.71 -10.73
CA LEU A 487 -28.05 3.16 -10.63
C LEU A 487 -28.55 3.58 -9.24
N LEU A 488 -27.98 4.65 -8.70
CA LEU A 488 -28.35 5.20 -7.42
C LEU A 488 -29.40 6.30 -7.62
N GLU A 489 -30.29 6.44 -6.64
CA GLU A 489 -31.30 7.50 -6.62
C GLU A 489 -30.77 8.71 -5.82
N PRO A 490 -30.69 9.92 -6.41
CA PRO A 490 -30.12 11.10 -5.75
C PRO A 490 -30.79 11.45 -4.43
N GLU A 491 -32.13 11.38 -4.36
CA GLU A 491 -32.91 11.75 -3.18
C GLU A 491 -32.59 10.84 -1.99
N GLN A 492 -32.42 9.54 -2.24
CA GLN A 492 -32.06 8.57 -1.20
C GLN A 492 -30.64 8.83 -0.66
N GLN A 493 -29.70 9.15 -1.54
CA GLN A 493 -28.32 9.41 -1.14
C GLN A 493 -28.17 10.76 -0.41
N ALA A 494 -28.96 11.77 -0.78
CA ALA A 494 -29.01 13.04 -0.07
C ALA A 494 -29.57 12.90 1.36
N ALA A 495 -30.56 12.02 1.55
CA ALA A 495 -31.19 11.77 2.84
C ALA A 495 -30.36 10.89 3.80
N ALA A 496 -29.35 10.17 3.30
CA ALA A 496 -28.55 9.27 4.11
C ALA A 496 -27.77 10.03 5.21
N PRO A 497 -27.75 9.54 6.46
CA PRO A 497 -26.93 10.13 7.52
C PRO A 497 -25.45 10.09 7.16
N GLY A 498 -24.68 11.08 7.61
CA GLY A 498 -23.23 11.15 7.37
C GLY A 498 -22.70 12.55 7.63
N GLY A 499 -21.67 12.64 8.46
CA GLY A 499 -21.06 13.90 8.89
C GLY A 499 -20.13 14.49 7.84
N LEU A 500 -20.16 15.81 7.71
CA LEU A 500 -19.12 16.57 7.04
C LEU A 500 -17.99 16.79 8.06
N THR A 501 -16.79 16.29 7.77
CA THR A 501 -15.58 16.60 8.56
C THR A 501 -14.68 17.50 7.72
N GLY A 502 -14.96 18.81 7.74
CA GLY A 502 -14.16 19.82 7.03
C GLY A 502 -14.24 19.73 5.49
N PRO A 503 -13.10 19.68 4.76
CA PRO A 503 -13.08 19.61 3.30
C PRO A 503 -13.50 18.24 2.73
N ALA A 504 -13.61 17.21 3.57
CA ALA A 504 -13.99 15.87 3.15
C ALA A 504 -15.50 15.66 3.12
N VAL A 505 -16.01 15.08 2.04
CA VAL A 505 -17.43 14.86 1.78
C VAL A 505 -17.62 13.46 1.17
N PRO A 506 -18.57 12.64 1.64
CA PRO A 506 -18.91 11.39 0.96
C PRO A 506 -19.28 11.65 -0.50
N ILE A 507 -18.66 10.93 -1.43
CA ILE A 507 -18.87 11.12 -2.87
C ILE A 507 -20.34 11.01 -3.28
N LEU A 508 -21.09 10.10 -2.63
CA LEU A 508 -22.52 9.91 -2.86
C LEU A 508 -23.34 11.16 -2.52
N LYS A 509 -23.00 11.84 -1.41
CA LYS A 509 -23.65 13.09 -1.00
C LYS A 509 -23.29 14.25 -1.91
N TYR A 510 -22.02 14.35 -2.29
CA TYR A 510 -21.54 15.38 -3.20
C TYR A 510 -22.24 15.27 -4.56
N TRP A 511 -22.31 14.05 -5.12
CA TRP A 511 -23.02 13.77 -6.35
C TRP A 511 -24.51 14.07 -6.24
N ALA A 512 -25.19 13.61 -5.19
CA ALA A 512 -26.62 13.84 -5.01
C ALA A 512 -26.97 15.33 -4.97
N ALA A 513 -26.20 16.12 -4.21
CA ALA A 513 -26.37 17.57 -4.15
C ALA A 513 -26.16 18.24 -5.51
N TRP A 514 -25.12 17.83 -6.26
CA TRP A 514 -24.89 18.31 -7.63
C TRP A 514 -26.04 17.90 -8.57
N LYS A 515 -26.51 16.66 -8.52
CA LYS A 515 -27.57 16.18 -9.42
C LYS A 515 -28.90 16.91 -9.19
N LEU A 516 -29.24 17.19 -7.93
CA LEU A 516 -30.44 17.93 -7.56
C LEU A 516 -30.40 19.41 -7.99
N THR A 517 -29.21 20.01 -8.16
CA THR A 517 -29.10 21.38 -8.69
C THR A 517 -29.23 21.45 -10.21
N GLN A 518 -29.01 20.32 -10.90
CA GLN A 518 -29.15 20.18 -12.36
C GLN A 518 -30.59 19.81 -12.77
N ALA A 519 -31.42 19.34 -11.84
CA ALA A 519 -32.83 19.07 -12.12
C ALA A 519 -33.51 20.38 -12.56
N PRO A 520 -34.26 20.38 -13.69
CA PRO A 520 -35.06 21.53 -14.07
C PRO A 520 -35.89 21.97 -12.86
N ARG A 521 -35.85 23.26 -12.51
CA ARG A 521 -36.76 23.86 -11.51
C ARG A 521 -38.18 23.96 -12.08
N ASP A 522 -38.68 22.88 -12.66
CA ASP A 522 -40.04 22.80 -13.10
C ASP A 522 -40.87 22.39 -11.88
N LEU A 523 -41.74 23.31 -11.45
CA LEU A 523 -42.72 23.21 -10.34
C LEU A 523 -42.33 23.83 -8.99
N ALA A 524 -41.96 25.11 -8.99
CA ALA A 524 -42.18 26.00 -7.83
C ALA A 524 -43.02 27.24 -8.19
N SER A 525 -43.95 27.09 -9.13
CA SER A 525 -45.04 28.05 -9.38
C SER A 525 -46.36 27.28 -9.34
N GLY A 526 -46.78 26.94 -8.13
CA GLY A 526 -47.97 26.12 -7.88
C GLY A 526 -48.42 26.19 -6.43
N ASN A 527 -48.50 27.41 -5.88
CA ASN A 527 -49.51 27.83 -4.90
C ASN A 527 -49.53 29.35 -4.79
#